data_AF-A0A7K4F2H9-F1
#
_entry.id   AF-A0A7K4F2H9-F1
#
_cell.length_a   1.000
_cell.length_b   1.000
_cell.length_c   1.000
_cell.angle_alpha   90.00
_cell.angle_beta   90.00
_cell.angle_gamma   90.00
#
_symmetry.space_group_name_H-M   'P 1'
#
loop_
_entity.id
_entity.type
_entity.pdbx_description
1 polymer ?
#
loop_
_entity_poly.entity_id
_entity_poly.type
_entity_poly.pdbx_seq_one_letter_code
_entity_poly.pdbx_strand_id
1 'polypeptide(L)' 'MKILTCIQKSPKSIKEISSETNIPISSVYRIIQIFENNDMLLLKGDIAIAKFRLFQSKGNFDMLHKKLYELFLS' A
#
# COMPACT_ATOMS: atom_id res chain seq x y z
N MET A 1 2.07 10.33 3.93
CA MET A 1 2.74 9.56 2.85
C MET A 1 1.72 9.22 1.75
N LYS A 2 1.95 9.62 0.48
CA LYS A 2 0.93 9.59 -0.61
C LYS A 2 0.37 8.20 -0.92
N ILE A 3 1.20 7.14 -0.90
CA ILE A 3 0.77 5.76 -1.18
C ILE A 3 -0.17 5.23 -0.09
N LEU A 4 0.16 5.45 1.18
CA LEU A 4 -0.65 5.00 2.31
C LEU A 4 -2.08 5.57 2.23
N THR A 5 -2.19 6.88 1.99
CA THR A 5 -3.48 7.55 1.83
C THR A 5 -4.23 7.05 0.59
N CYS A 6 -3.52 6.69 -0.48
CA CYS A 6 -4.10 6.15 -1.70
C CYS A 6 -4.81 4.80 -1.48
N ILE A 7 -4.18 3.89 -0.75
CA ILE A 7 -4.71 2.54 -0.45
C ILE A 7 -5.63 2.48 0.78
N GLN A 8 -5.71 3.57 1.56
CA GLN A 8 -6.61 3.67 2.70
C GLN A 8 -8.06 3.91 2.26
N LYS A 9 -8.25 4.70 1.20
CA LYS A 9 -9.57 5.04 0.67
C LYS A 9 -10.28 3.83 0.07
N SER A 10 -9.55 3.02 -0.68
CA SER A 10 -10.07 1.81 -1.33
C SER A 10 -8.93 0.85 -1.69
N PRO A 11 -9.20 -0.46 -1.84
CA PRO A 11 -8.23 -1.41 -2.36
C PRO A 11 -7.81 -1.04 -3.79
N LYS A 12 -6.50 -1.06 -4.07
CA LYS A 12 -5.94 -0.70 -5.38
C LYS A 12 -4.78 -1.60 -5.77
N SER A 13 -4.61 -1.79 -7.07
CA SER A 13 -3.45 -2.43 -7.67
C SER A 13 -2.24 -1.49 -7.69
N ILE A 14 -1.03 -2.05 -7.85
CA ILE A 14 0.20 -1.26 -8.01
C ILE A 14 0.12 -0.28 -9.18
N LYS A 15 -0.55 -0.66 -10.27
CA LYS A 15 -0.72 0.20 -11.45
C LYS A 15 -1.58 1.42 -11.12
N GLU A 16 -2.71 1.21 -10.45
CA GLU A 16 -3.60 2.30 -10.02
C GLU A 16 -2.89 3.23 -9.03
N ILE A 17 -2.18 2.66 -8.05
CA ILE A 17 -1.41 3.46 -7.08
C ILE A 17 -0.34 4.30 -7.79
N SER A 18 0.40 3.73 -8.73
CA SER A 18 1.41 4.43 -9.52
C SER A 18 0.81 5.60 -10.29
N SER A 19 -0.31 5.36 -10.99
CA SER A 19 -1.02 6.39 -11.76
C SER A 19 -1.58 7.51 -10.89
N GLU A 20 -2.15 7.20 -9.72
CA GLU A 20 -2.74 8.23 -8.84
C GLU A 20 -1.70 9.05 -8.09
N THR A 21 -0.57 8.43 -7.74
CA THR A 21 0.47 9.08 -6.93
C THR A 21 1.57 9.74 -7.76
N ASN A 22 1.60 9.48 -9.08
CA ASN A 22 2.71 9.80 -9.98
C ASN A 22 4.06 9.25 -9.49
N ILE A 23 4.04 8.11 -8.79
CA ILE A 23 5.24 7.42 -8.32
C ILE A 23 5.51 6.25 -9.28
N PRO A 24 6.77 6.03 -9.72
CA PRO A 24 7.10 4.91 -10.59
C PRO A 24 6.65 3.56 -10.02
N ILE A 25 6.15 2.68 -10.89
CA ILE A 25 5.66 1.34 -10.53
C ILE A 25 6.65 0.57 -9.65
N SER A 26 7.95 0.63 -9.98
CA SER A 26 9.02 -0.03 -9.22
C SER A 26 9.15 0.50 -7.79
N SER A 27 9.02 1.82 -7.62
CA SER A 27 9.03 2.46 -6.29
C SER A 27 7.78 2.13 -5.50
N VAL A 28 6.61 2.09 -6.15
CA VAL A 28 5.36 1.63 -5.51
C VAL A 28 5.52 0.18 -5.05
N TYR A 29 6.09 -0.69 -5.87
CA TYR A 29 6.32 -2.08 -5.53
C TYR A 29 7.19 -2.24 -4.28
N ARG A 30 8.32 -1.53 -4.20
CA ARG A 30 9.20 -1.53 -3.02
C ARG A 30 8.47 -1.06 -1.76
N ILE A 31 7.67 0.00 -1.87
CA ILE A 31 6.92 0.54 -0.73
C ILE A 31 5.82 -0.43 -0.28
N ILE A 32 5.11 -1.05 -1.22
CA ILE A 32 4.11 -2.07 -0.91
C ILE A 32 4.75 -3.30 -0.25
N GLN A 33 5.92 -3.73 -0.70
CA GLN A 33 6.67 -4.80 -0.03
C GLN A 33 7.06 -4.44 1.40
N ILE A 34 7.51 -3.20 1.66
CA ILE A 34 7.78 -2.73 3.02
C ILE A 34 6.51 -2.82 3.86
N PHE A 35 5.37 -2.37 3.34
CA PHE A 35 4.11 -2.43 4.07
C PHE A 35 3.64 -3.88 4.31
N GLU A 36 3.80 -4.77 3.33
CA GLU A 36 3.47 -6.20 3.44
C GLU A 36 4.34 -6.89 4.50
N ASN A 37 5.66 -6.67 4.45
CA ASN A 37 6.62 -7.22 5.42
C ASN A 37 6.38 -6.73 6.85
N ASN A 38 5.73 -5.57 6.99
CA ASN A 38 5.38 -4.98 8.28
C ASN A 38 3.91 -5.18 8.66
N ASP A 39 3.19 -6.10 8.02
CA ASP A 39 1.78 -6.41 8.33
C ASP A 39 0.89 -5.14 8.37
N MET A 40 1.13 -4.22 7.42
CA MET A 40 0.40 -2.96 7.28
C MET A 40 -0.69 -3.02 6.20
N LEU A 41 -0.80 -4.15 5.50
CA LEU A 41 -1.70 -4.33 4.38
C LEU A 41 -2.73 -5.43 4.65
N LEU A 42 -3.94 -5.22 4.17
CA LEU A 42 -4.93 -6.25 3.92
C LEU A 42 -4.83 -6.63 2.45
N LEU A 43 -4.54 -7.90 2.21
CA LEU A 43 -4.63 -8.53 0.90
C LEU A 43 -6.12 -8.80 0.61
N LYS A 44 -6.71 -8.05 -0.34
CA LYS A 44 -8.04 -8.36 -0.86
C LYS A 44 -7.88 -9.02 -2.22
N GLY A 45 -8.49 -10.20 -2.35
CA GLY A 45 -8.17 -11.26 -3.30
C GLY A 45 -8.05 -10.89 -4.78
N ASP A 46 -7.45 -11.83 -5.52
CA ASP A 46 -7.40 -11.87 -6.99
C ASP A 46 -8.81 -11.72 -7.58
N ILE A 47 -9.06 -10.61 -8.25
CA ILE A 47 -10.26 -10.49 -9.08
C ILE A 47 -10.00 -11.36 -10.32
N ALA A 48 -10.75 -12.45 -10.43
CA ALA A 48 -10.58 -13.55 -11.40
C ALA A 48 -10.59 -13.15 -12.89
N ILE A 49 -10.78 -11.87 -13.22
CA ILE A 49 -10.86 -11.37 -14.60
C ILE A 49 -9.50 -10.76 -15.03
N ALA A 50 -8.67 -10.34 -14.08
CA ALA A 50 -7.29 -9.97 -14.33
C ALA A 50 -6.49 -10.11 -13.03
N LYS A 51 -5.49 -11.02 -12.99
CA LYS A 51 -4.60 -11.35 -11.86
C LYS A 51 -3.85 -10.15 -11.28
N PHE A 52 -4.55 -9.17 -10.73
CA PHE A 52 -3.96 -8.01 -10.07
C PHE A 52 -4.27 -8.11 -8.58
N ARG A 53 -3.20 -8.31 -7.81
CA ARG A 53 -3.24 -8.24 -6.35
C ARG A 53 -3.65 -6.83 -5.94
N LEU A 54 -4.73 -6.71 -5.17
CA LEU A 54 -5.21 -5.45 -4.62
C LEU A 54 -4.71 -5.27 -3.20
N PHE A 55 -4.27 -4.05 -2.90
CA PHE A 55 -3.71 -3.68 -1.61
C PHE A 55 -4.60 -2.65 -0.94
N GLN A 56 -4.97 -2.91 0.31
CA GLN A 56 -5.66 -1.97 1.18
C GLN A 56 -4.86 -1.84 2.47
N SER A 57 -4.91 -0.67 3.13
CA SER A 57 -4.27 -0.52 4.43
C SER A 57 -4.96 -1.32 5.54
N LYS A 58 -4.19 -1.91 6.46
CA LYS A 58 -4.68 -2.61 7.67
C LYS A 58 -4.75 -1.63 8.83
N GLY A 59 -5.93 -1.05 9.07
CA GLY A 59 -6.19 -0.12 10.18
C GLY A 59 -6.32 1.34 9.76
N ASN A 60 -6.37 2.24 10.75
CA ASN A 60 -6.54 3.68 10.53
C ASN A 60 -5.20 4.38 10.23
N PHE A 61 -5.27 5.60 9.69
CA PHE A 61 -4.09 6.36 9.26
C PHE A 61 -3.10 6.58 10.39
N ASP A 62 -3.57 6.95 11.58
CA ASP A 62 -2.72 7.32 12.71
C ASP A 62 -1.85 6.15 13.19
N MET A 63 -2.44 4.95 13.30
CA MET A 63 -1.72 3.73 13.65
C MET A 63 -0.62 3.41 12.62
N LEU A 64 -0.94 3.52 11.34
CA LEU A 64 -0.02 3.21 10.25
C LEU A 64 1.08 4.27 10.13
N HIS A 65 0.74 5.54 10.37
CA HIS A 65 1.70 6.63 10.39
C HIS A 65 2.70 6.47 11.54
N LYS A 66 2.22 6.10 12.73
CA LYS A 66 3.09 5.78 13.87
C LYS A 66 4.02 4.61 13.57
N LYS A 67 3.49 3.53 12.99
CA LYS A 67 4.29 2.35 12.61
C LYS A 67 5.35 2.68 11.57
N LEU A 68 5.06 3.56 10.60
CA LEU A 68 6.07 4.05 9.66
C LEU A 68 7.15 4.87 10.36
N TYR A 69 6.75 5.75 11.27
CA TYR A 69 7.69 6.56 12.03
C TYR A 69 8.66 5.68 12.82
N GLU A 70 8.15 4.62 13.47
CA GLU A 70 8.97 3.62 14.16
C GLU A 70 9.97 2.92 13.21
N LEU A 71 9.54 2.53 12.00
CA LEU A 71 10.39 1.83 11.02
C LEU A 71 11.52 2.67 10.42
N PHE A 72 11.35 3.99 10.32
CA PHE A 72 12.35 4.88 9.71
C PHE A 72 13.28 5.56 10.71
N LEU A 73 13.02 5.39 12.02
CA LEU A 73 13.84 5.94 13.10
C LEU A 73 14.52 4.87 13.95
N SER A 74 14.20 3.59 13.74
CA SER A 74 14.95 2.42 14.23
C SER A 74 16.12 2.11 13.31
#